data_AF-A0AB34JIE7-F1
#
_entry.id   AF-A0AB34JIE7-F1
#
_cell.length_a   1.000
_cell.length_b   1.000
_cell.length_c   1.000
_cell.angle_alpha   90.00
_cell.angle_beta   90.00
_cell.angle_gamma   90.00
#
_symmetry.space_group_name_H-M   'P 1'
#
loop_
_entity.id
_entity.type
_entity.pdbx_description
1 polymer ?
#
loop_
_entity_poly.entity_id
_entity_poly.type
_entity_poly.pdbx_seq_one_letter_code
_entity_poly.pdbx_strand_id
1 'polypeptide(L)'
;MSSLNGATFVLLCVELSALLVMIAPLPGFLRASLVRFIGTSSLLSALQRPVMYLSFFVLIMFASTVREVYKYTEQYGQVKVQGVELANKLQVEVMMFRAQRNFYLSGACCLLLLVIYRIYGQLKEINQLQATGTALKKQADGAMTAYKALQAEKEELQKKLKAAAAGDAAASDATPPDDEIKRLRERVDKLAAERTAAEKSSEALKRQSEAQATEYARLMEENKSLQNKLADFELVMGDSAKKQK
;
A
#
# COMPACT_ATOMS: atom_id res chain seq x y z
N MET A 1 -7.34 -35.03 20.54
CA MET A 1 -6.01 -34.53 20.11
C MET A 1 -5.71 -34.81 18.63
N SER A 2 -6.04 -35.96 18.04
CA SER A 2 -5.77 -36.21 16.61
C SER A 2 -6.51 -35.29 15.63
N SER A 3 -7.77 -34.91 15.90
CA SER A 3 -8.54 -34.02 15.03
C SER A 3 -7.99 -32.59 14.99
N LEU A 4 -7.49 -32.09 16.12
CA LEU A 4 -6.93 -30.74 16.23
C LEU A 4 -5.62 -30.61 15.44
N ASN A 5 -4.75 -31.61 15.54
CA ASN A 5 -3.48 -31.64 14.81
C ASN A 5 -3.69 -31.73 13.30
N GLY A 6 -4.71 -32.46 12.84
CA GLY A 6 -5.10 -32.49 11.43
C GLY A 6 -5.58 -31.12 10.94
N ALA A 7 -6.38 -30.42 11.74
CA ALA A 7 -6.83 -29.07 11.42
C ALA A 7 -5.66 -28.06 11.34
N THR A 8 -4.71 -28.12 12.28
CA THR A 8 -3.49 -27.27 12.23
C THR A 8 -2.65 -27.56 10.99
N PHE A 9 -2.53 -28.83 10.58
CA PHE A 9 -1.81 -29.19 9.37
C PHE A 9 -2.47 -28.65 8.10
N VAL A 10 -3.80 -28.78 7.98
CA VAL A 10 -4.55 -28.23 6.84
C VAL A 10 -4.41 -26.70 6.81
N LEU A 11 -4.51 -26.04 7.96
CA LEU A 11 -4.33 -24.60 8.09
C LEU A 11 -2.92 -24.17 7.65
N LEU A 12 -1.87 -24.89 8.06
CA LEU A 12 -0.50 -24.64 7.60
C LEU A 12 -0.37 -24.76 6.08
N CYS A 13 -0.96 -25.81 5.47
CA CYS A 13 -0.92 -26.00 4.02
C CYS A 13 -1.62 -24.85 3.28
N VAL A 14 -2.75 -24.37 3.82
CA VAL A 14 -3.48 -23.22 3.27
C VAL A 14 -2.65 -21.94 3.40
N GLU A 15 -2.05 -21.68 4.56
CA GLU A 15 -1.20 -20.52 4.80
C GLU A 15 0.04 -20.52 3.90
N LEU A 16 0.72 -21.66 3.77
CA LEU A 16 1.86 -21.81 2.85
C LEU A 16 1.44 -21.53 1.40
N SER A 17 0.31 -22.07 0.97
CA SER A 17 -0.22 -21.84 -0.37
C SER A 17 -0.55 -20.37 -0.59
N ALA A 18 -1.23 -19.73 0.37
CA ALA A 18 -1.56 -18.31 0.32
C ALA A 18 -0.30 -17.43 0.28
N LEU A 19 0.70 -17.75 1.10
CA LEU A 19 1.99 -17.06 1.12
C LEU A 19 2.71 -17.19 -0.23
N LEU A 20 2.77 -18.40 -0.79
CA LEU A 20 3.38 -18.64 -2.10
C LEU A 20 2.68 -17.85 -3.19
N VAL A 21 1.34 -17.80 -3.18
CA VAL A 21 0.57 -16.99 -4.15
C VAL A 21 0.84 -15.49 -3.98
N MET A 22 1.00 -15.00 -2.75
CA MET A 22 1.28 -13.59 -2.47
C MET A 22 2.71 -13.16 -2.82
N ILE A 23 3.69 -14.03 -2.58
CA ILE A 23 5.12 -13.76 -2.84
C ILE A 23 5.47 -14.01 -4.31
N ALA A 24 4.79 -14.95 -4.97
CA ALA A 24 5.06 -15.29 -6.36
C ALA A 24 5.01 -14.02 -7.22
N PRO A 25 6.04 -13.76 -8.06
CA PRO A 25 5.99 -12.70 -9.06
C PRO A 25 4.99 -13.12 -10.14
N LEU A 26 3.69 -12.95 -9.85
CA LEU A 26 2.63 -13.30 -10.77
C LEU A 26 2.80 -12.44 -12.04
N PRO A 27 2.86 -13.07 -13.23
CA PRO A 27 2.93 -12.32 -14.48
C PRO A 27 1.73 -11.37 -14.58
N GLY A 28 1.95 -10.18 -15.16
CA GLY A 28 1.04 -9.03 -15.04
C GLY A 28 -0.42 -9.29 -15.41
N PHE A 29 -0.69 -10.24 -16.31
CA PHE A 29 -2.06 -10.65 -16.67
C PHE A 29 -2.76 -11.44 -15.56
N LEU A 30 -2.06 -12.32 -14.83
CA LEU A 30 -2.61 -13.03 -13.66
C LEU A 30 -2.82 -12.08 -12.49
N ARG A 31 -1.90 -11.12 -12.29
CA ARG A 31 -2.06 -10.08 -11.26
C ARG A 31 -3.29 -9.22 -11.53
N ALA A 32 -3.48 -8.77 -12.77
CA ALA A 32 -4.67 -8.01 -13.15
C ALA A 32 -5.96 -8.84 -13.01
N SER A 33 -5.92 -10.14 -13.35
CA SER A 33 -7.05 -11.05 -13.18
C SER A 33 -7.38 -11.31 -11.70
N LEU A 34 -6.37 -11.54 -10.84
CA LEU A 34 -6.55 -11.70 -9.39
C LEU A 34 -7.08 -10.41 -8.76
N VAL A 35 -6.48 -9.26 -9.09
CA VAL A 35 -6.91 -7.95 -8.56
C VAL A 35 -8.31 -7.61 -9.02
N ARG A 36 -8.70 -7.98 -10.25
CA ARG A 36 -10.09 -7.85 -10.70
C ARG A 36 -10.99 -8.83 -9.96
N PHE A 37 -10.62 -10.09 -9.77
CA PHE A 37 -11.43 -11.06 -9.00
C PHE A 37 -11.63 -10.63 -7.54
N ILE A 38 -10.57 -10.14 -6.92
CA ILE A 38 -10.51 -9.71 -5.52
C ILE A 38 -11.11 -8.31 -5.34
N GLY A 39 -11.01 -7.43 -6.35
CA GLY A 39 -11.49 -6.05 -6.32
C GLY A 39 -12.92 -5.85 -6.82
N THR A 40 -13.46 -6.79 -7.62
CA THR A 40 -14.87 -6.76 -8.04
C THR A 40 -15.78 -7.37 -6.98
N SER A 41 -15.23 -8.09 -6.01
CA SER A 41 -15.98 -8.66 -4.90
C SER A 41 -15.70 -7.85 -3.63
N SER A 42 -16.75 -7.45 -2.91
CA SER A 42 -16.71 -6.93 -1.54
C SER A 42 -16.03 -7.87 -0.53
N LEU A 43 -15.54 -9.02 -1.01
CA LEU A 43 -14.79 -10.06 -0.34
C LEU A 43 -13.56 -9.51 0.36
N LEU A 44 -12.81 -8.57 -0.22
CA LEU A 44 -11.56 -8.11 0.39
C LEU A 44 -11.79 -7.36 1.72
N SER A 45 -12.85 -6.55 1.76
CA SER A 45 -13.30 -5.88 2.99
C SER A 45 -14.02 -6.84 3.94
N ALA A 46 -14.77 -7.81 3.39
CA ALA A 46 -15.45 -8.84 4.16
C ALA A 46 -14.49 -9.85 4.80
N LEU A 47 -13.29 -10.06 4.22
CA LEU A 47 -12.30 -11.03 4.66
C LEU A 47 -11.41 -10.51 5.81
N GLN A 48 -11.37 -9.20 6.03
CA GLN A 48 -10.56 -8.62 7.11
C GLN A 48 -11.02 -9.08 8.50
N ARG A 49 -12.34 -9.10 8.75
CA ARG A 49 -12.92 -9.55 10.03
C ARG A 49 -12.63 -11.04 10.33
N PRO A 50 -12.92 -12.00 9.43
CA PRO A 50 -12.63 -13.40 9.70
C PRO A 50 -11.13 -13.68 9.82
N VAL A 51 -10.25 -13.00 9.07
CA VAL A 51 -8.79 -13.14 9.23
C VAL A 51 -8.33 -12.66 10.61
N MET A 52 -8.91 -11.56 11.12
CA MET A 52 -8.62 -11.09 12.48
C MET A 52 -9.05 -12.11 13.54
N TYR A 53 -10.28 -12.63 13.46
CA TYR A 53 -10.76 -13.65 14.39
C TYR A 53 -9.96 -14.95 14.30
N LEU A 54 -9.60 -15.38 13.09
CA LEU A 54 -8.73 -16.53 12.85
C LEU A 54 -7.36 -16.35 13.50
N SER A 55 -6.80 -15.12 13.45
CA SER A 55 -5.53 -14.80 14.08
C SER A 55 -5.57 -14.94 15.60
N PHE A 56 -6.60 -14.41 16.25
CA PHE A 56 -6.80 -14.64 17.69
C PHE A 56 -6.98 -16.12 18.02
N PHE A 57 -7.72 -16.86 17.21
CA PHE A 57 -7.92 -18.30 17.40
C PHE A 57 -6.60 -19.09 17.31
N VAL A 58 -5.77 -18.82 16.30
CA VAL A 58 -4.46 -19.46 16.13
C VAL A 58 -3.53 -19.11 17.29
N LEU A 59 -3.57 -17.88 17.79
CA LEU A 59 -2.76 -17.45 18.93
C LEU A 59 -3.15 -18.18 20.23
N ILE A 60 -4.46 -18.37 20.46
CA ILE A 60 -4.96 -19.17 21.60
C ILE A 60 -4.55 -20.64 21.46
N MET A 61 -4.65 -21.21 20.26
CA MET A 61 -4.19 -22.57 19.98
C MET A 61 -2.70 -22.73 20.26
N PHE A 62 -1.88 -21.77 19.83
CA PHE A 62 -0.45 -21.77 20.11
C PHE A 62 -0.16 -21.70 21.61
N ALA A 63 -0.83 -20.80 22.35
CA ALA A 63 -0.70 -20.71 23.80
C ALA A 63 -1.11 -22.01 24.51
N SER A 64 -2.11 -22.73 23.99
CA SER A 64 -2.49 -24.07 24.47
C SER A 64 -1.36 -25.08 24.28
N THR A 65 -0.71 -25.10 23.11
CA THR A 65 0.43 -26.00 22.86
C THR A 65 1.67 -25.67 23.71
N VAL A 66 1.90 -24.39 24.01
CA VAL A 66 2.96 -23.95 24.94
C VAL A 66 2.72 -24.55 26.31
N ARG A 67 1.51 -24.39 26.86
CA ARG A 67 1.14 -24.95 28.17
C ARG A 67 1.30 -26.47 28.21
N GLU A 68 0.95 -27.15 27.12
CA GLU A 68 1.08 -28.59 26.98
C GLU A 68 2.55 -29.04 26.96
N VAL A 69 3.44 -28.34 26.24
CA VAL A 69 4.89 -28.61 26.24
C VAL A 69 5.48 -28.40 27.64
N TYR A 70 5.14 -27.31 28.33
CA TYR A 70 5.61 -27.07 29.70
C TYR A 70 5.21 -28.21 30.64
N LYS A 71 3.93 -28.62 30.61
CA LYS A 71 3.41 -29.72 31.44
C LYS A 71 4.18 -31.02 31.21
N TYR A 72 4.36 -31.44 29.96
CA TYR A 72 5.06 -32.70 29.67
C TYR A 72 6.56 -32.63 29.91
N THR A 73 7.17 -31.45 29.81
CA THR A 73 8.57 -31.24 30.17
C THR A 73 8.81 -31.46 31.66
N GLU A 74 7.92 -30.95 32.52
CA GLU A 74 7.98 -31.16 33.96
C GLU A 74 7.80 -32.64 34.34
N GLN A 75 6.78 -33.30 33.77
CA GLN A 75 6.53 -34.73 33.98
C GLN A 75 7.73 -35.59 33.54
N TYR A 76 8.35 -35.26 32.41
CA TYR A 76 9.55 -35.94 31.93
C TYR A 76 10.73 -35.77 32.90
N GLY A 77 10.91 -34.59 33.49
CA GLY A 77 11.93 -34.33 34.50
C GLY A 77 11.74 -35.17 35.78
N GLN A 78 10.50 -35.27 36.27
CA GLN A 78 10.18 -36.04 37.47
C GLN A 78 10.40 -37.55 37.28
N VAL A 79 9.96 -38.10 36.14
CA VAL A 79 10.10 -39.52 35.81
C VAL A 79 11.57 -39.93 35.60
N LYS A 80 12.41 -39.02 35.11
CA LYS A 80 13.85 -39.26 34.94
C LYS A 80 14.60 -39.36 36.28
N VAL A 81 14.10 -38.71 37.32
CA VAL A 81 14.72 -38.67 38.67
C VAL A 81 14.22 -39.82 39.56
N GLN A 82 12.96 -40.25 39.40
CA GLN A 82 12.30 -41.16 40.38
C GLN A 82 12.47 -42.68 40.16
N GLY A 83 13.31 -43.16 39.25
CA GLY A 83 13.50 -44.62 39.08
C GLY A 83 12.20 -45.37 38.76
N VAL A 84 11.33 -44.74 37.96
CA VAL A 84 9.99 -45.25 37.61
C VAL A 84 10.09 -46.40 36.59
N GLU A 85 9.10 -47.29 36.59
CA GLU A 85 8.94 -48.39 35.63
C GLU A 85 9.14 -47.95 34.17
N LEU A 86 9.91 -48.73 33.39
CA LEU A 86 10.33 -48.41 32.03
C LEU A 86 9.15 -48.08 31.10
N ALA A 87 8.01 -48.76 31.28
CA ALA A 87 6.80 -48.53 30.50
C ALA A 87 6.24 -47.10 30.68
N ASN A 88 6.21 -46.59 31.91
CA ASN A 88 5.73 -45.23 32.21
C ASN A 88 6.71 -44.18 31.67
N LYS A 89 8.02 -44.44 31.75
CA LYS A 89 9.04 -43.57 31.16
C LYS A 89 8.86 -43.43 29.65
N LEU A 90 8.66 -44.55 28.95
CA LEU A 90 8.46 -44.56 27.51
C LEU A 90 7.16 -43.82 27.10
N GLN A 91 6.09 -43.95 27.88
CA GLN A 91 4.84 -43.22 27.62
C GLN A 91 5.02 -41.70 27.73
N VAL A 92 5.70 -41.22 28.77
CA VAL A 92 5.96 -39.79 28.97
C VAL A 92 6.87 -39.23 27.88
N GLU A 93 7.89 -39.98 27.46
CA GLU A 93 8.73 -39.61 26.31
C GLU A 93 7.92 -39.44 25.01
N VAL A 94 7.01 -40.37 24.72
CA VAL A 94 6.14 -40.27 23.54
C VAL A 94 5.19 -39.07 23.62
N MET A 95 4.62 -38.79 24.80
CA MET A 95 3.76 -37.62 24.99
C MET A 95 4.53 -36.31 24.84
N MET A 96 5.75 -36.24 25.38
CA MET A 96 6.63 -35.08 25.23
C MET A 96 6.97 -34.82 23.76
N PHE A 97 7.35 -35.85 23.00
CA PHE A 97 7.62 -35.71 21.57
C PHE A 97 6.40 -35.23 20.78
N ARG A 98 5.21 -35.76 21.11
CA ARG A 98 3.95 -35.30 20.49
C ARG A 98 3.69 -33.83 20.80
N ALA A 99 3.90 -33.40 22.04
CA ALA A 99 3.71 -32.01 22.44
C ALA A 99 4.69 -31.07 21.72
N GLN A 100 5.97 -31.43 21.64
CA GLN A 100 6.99 -30.66 20.92
C GLN A 100 6.64 -30.48 19.45
N ARG A 101 6.27 -31.57 18.75
CA ARG A 101 5.86 -31.50 17.34
C ARG A 101 4.64 -30.60 17.14
N ASN A 102 3.61 -30.73 17.98
CA ASN A 102 2.40 -29.92 17.85
C ASN A 102 2.68 -28.43 18.15
N PHE A 103 3.58 -28.15 19.10
CA PHE A 103 4.07 -26.80 19.37
C PHE A 103 4.79 -26.19 18.18
N TYR A 104 5.72 -26.92 17.55
CA TYR A 104 6.39 -26.42 16.34
C TYR A 104 5.41 -26.21 15.18
N LEU A 105 4.46 -27.12 14.99
CA LEU A 105 3.46 -27.02 13.94
C LEU A 105 2.53 -25.80 14.15
N SER A 106 2.02 -25.61 15.36
CA SER A 106 1.18 -24.46 15.71
C SER A 106 1.97 -23.14 15.70
N GLY A 107 3.25 -23.17 16.08
CA GLY A 107 4.14 -22.00 16.03
C GLY A 107 4.44 -21.56 14.61
N ALA A 108 4.67 -22.51 13.70
CA ALA A 108 4.83 -22.23 12.27
C ALA A 108 3.58 -21.57 11.68
N CYS A 109 2.38 -22.05 12.01
CA CYS A 109 1.13 -21.43 11.57
C CYS A 109 1.01 -19.98 12.08
N CYS A 110 1.25 -19.77 13.38
CA CYS A 110 1.21 -18.44 13.99
C CYS A 110 2.17 -17.46 13.28
N LEU A 111 3.40 -17.90 13.01
CA LEU A 111 4.39 -17.08 12.32
C LEU A 111 3.95 -16.78 10.88
N LEU A 112 3.50 -17.79 10.13
CA LEU A 112 3.04 -17.59 8.75
C LEU A 112 1.87 -16.63 8.69
N LEU A 113 0.92 -16.72 9.61
CA LEU A 113 -0.23 -15.83 9.66
C LEU A 113 0.17 -14.37 9.91
N LEU A 114 1.15 -14.12 10.79
CA LEU A 114 1.72 -12.79 11.00
C LEU A 114 2.40 -12.24 9.74
N VAL A 115 3.15 -13.09 9.04
CA VAL A 115 3.82 -12.73 7.78
C VAL A 115 2.79 -12.42 6.70
N ILE A 116 1.76 -13.25 6.54
CA ILE A 116 0.66 -13.03 5.58
C ILE A 116 -0.04 -11.70 5.89
N TYR A 117 -0.35 -11.41 7.15
CA TYR A 117 -0.97 -10.15 7.55
C TYR A 117 -0.13 -8.94 7.13
N ARG A 118 1.19 -9.00 7.34
CA ARG A 118 2.13 -7.93 6.94
C ARG A 118 2.21 -7.78 5.43
N ILE A 119 2.39 -8.88 4.70
CA ILE A 119 2.50 -8.86 3.23
C ILE A 119 1.20 -8.37 2.60
N TYR A 120 0.05 -8.80 3.10
CA TYR A 120 -1.24 -8.35 2.64
C TYR A 120 -1.43 -6.82 2.78
N GLY A 121 -1.05 -6.27 3.94
CA GLY A 121 -1.09 -4.82 4.18
C GLY A 121 -0.22 -4.05 3.17
N GLN A 122 1.03 -4.48 3.00
CA GLN A 122 1.95 -3.89 2.04
C GLN A 122 1.45 -4.02 0.59
N LEU A 123 0.86 -5.15 0.22
CA LEU A 123 0.31 -5.37 -1.12
C LEU A 123 -0.85 -4.41 -1.41
N LYS A 124 -1.70 -4.14 -0.42
CA LYS A 124 -2.80 -3.16 -0.54
C LYS A 124 -2.25 -1.75 -0.76
N GLU A 125 -1.27 -1.33 0.02
CA GLU A 125 -0.61 -0.04 -0.13
C GLU A 125 0.03 0.09 -1.51
N ILE A 126 0.83 -0.90 -1.94
CA ILE A 126 1.48 -0.89 -3.26
C ILE A 126 0.44 -0.76 -4.38
N ASN A 127 -0.67 -1.50 -4.31
CA ASN A 127 -1.71 -1.41 -5.34
C ASN A 127 -2.39 -0.03 -5.36
N GLN A 128 -2.63 0.59 -4.20
CA GLN A 128 -3.18 1.95 -4.12
C GLN A 128 -2.19 2.97 -4.69
N LEU A 129 -0.90 2.88 -4.34
CA LEU A 129 0.16 3.73 -4.89
C LEU A 129 0.32 3.55 -6.40
N GLN A 130 0.22 2.32 -6.92
CA GLN A 130 0.27 2.07 -8.36
C GLN A 130 -0.93 2.68 -9.10
N ALA A 131 -2.13 2.59 -8.51
CA ALA A 131 -3.33 3.17 -9.09
C ALA A 131 -3.26 4.70 -9.14
N THR A 132 -2.86 5.36 -8.04
CA THR A 132 -2.69 6.82 -8.01
C THR A 132 -1.55 7.26 -8.92
N GLY A 133 -0.42 6.56 -8.93
CA GLY A 133 0.70 6.85 -9.83
C GLY A 133 0.32 6.76 -11.31
N THR A 134 -0.47 5.76 -11.69
CA THR A 134 -0.96 5.62 -13.08
C THR A 134 -1.95 6.73 -13.45
N ALA A 135 -2.84 7.11 -12.53
CA ALA A 135 -3.78 8.22 -12.74
C ALA A 135 -3.05 9.56 -12.89
N LEU A 136 -2.08 9.86 -12.01
CA LEU A 136 -1.26 11.06 -12.09
C LEU A 136 -0.45 11.11 -13.40
N LYS A 137 0.11 9.98 -13.83
CA LYS A 137 0.83 9.90 -15.11
C LYS A 137 -0.09 10.22 -16.29
N LYS A 138 -1.30 9.63 -16.34
CA LYS A 138 -2.31 9.96 -17.37
C LYS A 138 -2.71 11.44 -17.35
N GLN A 139 -2.85 12.02 -16.17
CA GLN A 139 -3.17 13.44 -16.03
C GLN A 139 -2.04 14.34 -16.53
N ALA A 140 -0.78 13.99 -16.23
CA ALA A 140 0.40 14.70 -16.71
C ALA A 140 0.55 14.59 -18.24
N ASP A 141 0.37 13.40 -18.80
CA ASP A 141 0.41 13.18 -20.25
C ASP A 141 -0.70 13.99 -20.96
N GLY A 142 -1.92 13.98 -20.41
CA GLY A 142 -3.04 14.78 -20.91
C GLY A 142 -2.74 16.28 -20.89
N ALA A 143 -2.24 16.81 -19.76
CA ALA A 143 -1.84 18.22 -19.66
C ALA A 143 -0.71 18.57 -20.64
N MET A 144 0.26 17.69 -20.83
CA MET A 144 1.38 17.91 -21.76
C MET A 144 0.92 17.91 -23.22
N THR A 145 -0.02 17.04 -23.59
CA THR A 145 -0.60 17.05 -24.95
C THR A 145 -1.42 18.32 -25.21
N ALA A 146 -2.24 18.76 -24.25
CA ALA A 146 -2.99 20.01 -24.34
C ALA A 146 -2.05 21.22 -24.45
N TYR A 147 -0.97 21.25 -23.66
CA TYR A 147 0.05 22.28 -23.74
C TYR A 147 0.75 22.33 -25.11
N LYS A 148 1.13 21.17 -25.66
CA LYS A 148 1.74 21.09 -27.01
C LYS A 148 0.78 21.56 -28.11
N ALA A 149 -0.50 21.21 -28.02
CA ALA A 149 -1.52 21.65 -28.98
C ALA A 149 -1.69 23.18 -28.95
N LEU A 150 -1.81 23.76 -27.75
CA LEU A 150 -1.87 25.22 -27.56
C LEU A 150 -0.61 25.93 -28.08
N GLN A 151 0.56 25.31 -27.92
CA GLN A 151 1.82 25.87 -28.40
C GLN A 151 1.89 25.86 -29.94
N ALA A 152 1.48 24.77 -30.59
CA ALA A 152 1.43 24.67 -32.04
C ALA A 152 0.42 25.65 -32.67
N GLU A 153 -0.77 25.79 -32.09
CA GLU A 153 -1.79 26.74 -32.56
C GLU A 153 -1.28 28.19 -32.48
N LYS A 154 -0.56 28.53 -31.40
CA LYS A 154 0.08 29.84 -31.27
C LYS A 154 1.16 30.09 -32.31
N GLU A 155 2.02 29.11 -32.59
CA GLU A 155 3.08 29.26 -33.59
C GLU A 155 2.51 29.44 -35.01
N GLU A 156 1.44 28.70 -35.33
CA GLU A 156 0.75 28.83 -36.61
C GLU A 156 0.09 30.21 -36.77
N LEU A 157 -0.59 30.70 -35.73
CA LEU A 157 -1.19 32.03 -35.74
C LEU A 157 -0.13 33.14 -35.77
N GLN A 158 0.99 33.00 -35.06
CA GLN A 158 2.10 33.95 -35.16
C GLN A 158 2.70 33.98 -36.56
N LYS A 159 2.85 32.82 -37.23
CA LYS A 159 3.31 32.78 -38.62
C LYS A 159 2.32 33.48 -39.55
N LYS A 160 1.02 33.22 -39.42
CA LYS A 160 -0.04 33.89 -40.21
C LYS A 160 -0.05 35.40 -40.00
N LEU A 161 0.14 35.86 -38.76
CA LEU A 161 0.26 37.30 -38.45
C LEU A 161 1.53 37.93 -39.03
N LYS A 162 2.67 37.24 -38.96
CA LYS A 162 3.91 37.73 -39.54
C LYS A 162 3.85 37.77 -41.07
N ALA A 163 3.21 36.79 -41.71
CA ALA A 163 2.96 36.80 -43.15
C ALA A 163 1.96 37.89 -43.57
N ALA A 164 0.96 38.20 -42.74
CA ALA A 164 0.04 39.31 -43.00
C ALA A 164 0.68 40.70 -42.74
N ALA A 165 1.70 40.78 -41.87
CA ALA A 165 2.42 42.02 -41.55
C ALA A 165 3.62 42.28 -42.48
N ALA A 166 4.25 41.24 -43.01
CA ALA A 166 5.25 41.33 -44.07
C ALA A 166 4.51 41.25 -45.42
N GLY A 167 4.03 42.38 -45.92
CA GLY A 167 3.36 42.45 -47.21
C GLY A 167 4.18 41.75 -48.31
N ASP A 168 3.55 40.77 -48.97
CA ASP A 168 4.13 40.11 -50.13
C ASP A 168 4.14 41.10 -51.29
N ALA A 169 5.31 41.68 -51.53
CA ALA A 169 5.60 42.54 -52.67
C ALA A 169 5.98 41.68 -53.87
N ALA A 170 5.02 40.93 -54.42
CA ALA A 170 5.12 40.35 -55.76
C ALA A 170 3.71 40.04 -56.30
N ALA A 171 3.21 41.00 -57.08
CA ALA A 171 2.00 40.99 -57.90
C ALA A 171 1.37 39.61 -58.23
N SER A 172 0.18 39.35 -57.70
CA SER A 172 -1.05 39.14 -58.49
C SER A 172 -2.26 38.88 -57.59
N ASP A 173 -3.24 39.77 -57.73
CA ASP A 173 -4.68 39.63 -57.45
C ASP A 173 -5.18 39.19 -56.05
N ALA A 174 -6.16 39.95 -55.54
CA ALA A 174 -6.87 39.83 -54.27
C ALA A 174 -6.12 40.27 -52.99
N THR A 175 -6.25 41.55 -52.66
CA THR A 175 -6.17 42.08 -51.29
C THR A 175 -7.00 41.21 -50.32
N PRO A 176 -6.45 40.71 -49.20
CA PRO A 176 -7.27 40.15 -48.14
C PRO A 176 -8.17 41.26 -47.59
N PRO A 177 -9.47 41.01 -47.30
CA PRO A 177 -10.33 42.02 -46.70
C PRO A 177 -9.76 42.40 -45.32
N ASP A 178 -9.72 43.70 -44.98
CA ASP A 178 -9.29 44.19 -43.66
C ASP A 178 -9.99 43.47 -42.49
N ASP A 179 -11.19 42.92 -42.73
CA ASP A 179 -11.96 42.10 -41.80
C ASP A 179 -11.25 40.80 -41.39
N GLU A 180 -10.46 40.17 -42.27
CA GLU A 180 -9.77 38.92 -41.98
C GLU A 180 -8.54 39.16 -41.09
N ILE A 181 -7.81 40.26 -41.34
CA ILE A 181 -6.71 40.73 -40.48
C ILE A 181 -7.25 41.11 -39.10
N LYS A 182 -8.42 41.75 -39.03
CA LYS A 182 -9.07 42.13 -37.77
C LYS A 182 -9.52 40.90 -36.97
N ARG A 183 -10.13 39.90 -37.62
CA ARG A 183 -10.49 38.62 -37.00
C ARG A 183 -9.27 37.83 -36.51
N LEU A 184 -8.17 37.83 -37.26
CA LEU A 184 -6.94 37.16 -36.87
C LEU A 184 -6.30 37.83 -35.64
N ARG A 185 -6.32 39.17 -35.56
CA ARG A 185 -5.87 39.91 -34.37
C ARG A 185 -6.71 39.59 -33.14
N GLU A 186 -8.04 39.62 -33.26
CA GLU A 186 -8.94 39.24 -32.16
C GLU A 186 -8.71 37.80 -31.68
N ARG A 187 -8.39 36.88 -32.60
CA ARG A 187 -8.13 35.48 -32.27
C ARG A 187 -6.79 35.30 -31.57
N VAL A 188 -5.77 36.09 -31.94
CA VAL A 188 -4.49 36.13 -31.23
C VAL A 188 -4.61 36.78 -29.87
N ASP A 189 -5.43 37.81 -29.72
CA ASP A 189 -5.69 38.41 -28.41
C ASP A 189 -6.46 37.44 -27.50
N LYS A 190 -7.43 36.69 -28.04
CA LYS A 190 -8.12 35.61 -27.31
C LYS A 190 -7.17 34.49 -26.90
N LEU A 191 -6.31 34.01 -27.80
CA LEU A 191 -5.33 32.96 -27.47
C LEU A 191 -4.20 33.46 -26.54
N ALA A 192 -3.86 34.75 -26.58
CA ALA A 192 -2.99 35.37 -25.59
C ALA A 192 -3.67 35.40 -24.21
N ALA A 193 -4.96 35.75 -24.16
CA ALA A 193 -5.75 35.70 -22.93
C ALA A 193 -5.88 34.27 -22.38
N GLU A 194 -6.11 33.26 -23.23
CA GLU A 194 -6.15 31.86 -22.81
C GLU A 194 -4.80 31.36 -22.31
N ARG A 195 -3.68 31.81 -22.90
CA ARG A 195 -2.34 31.43 -22.43
C ARG A 195 -1.99 32.06 -21.09
N THR A 196 -2.38 33.31 -20.86
CA THR A 196 -2.22 33.94 -19.54
C THR A 196 -3.15 33.31 -18.50
N ALA A 197 -4.34 32.85 -18.89
CA ALA A 197 -5.20 32.04 -18.01
C ALA A 197 -4.58 30.67 -17.71
N ALA A 198 -4.02 29.99 -18.72
CA ALA A 198 -3.34 28.71 -18.57
C ALA A 198 -2.05 28.83 -17.74
N GLU A 199 -1.25 29.88 -17.93
CA GLU A 199 -0.07 30.18 -17.09
C GLU A 199 -0.47 30.46 -15.65
N LYS A 200 -1.51 31.27 -15.42
CA LYS A 200 -2.07 31.48 -14.07
C LYS A 200 -2.56 30.18 -13.45
N SER A 201 -3.16 29.28 -14.23
CA SER A 201 -3.56 27.95 -13.75
C SER A 201 -2.36 27.08 -13.39
N SER A 202 -1.27 27.15 -14.16
CA SER A 202 -0.03 26.44 -13.86
C SER A 202 0.70 27.01 -12.65
N GLU A 203 0.69 28.33 -12.46
CA GLU A 203 1.23 28.98 -11.27
C GLU A 203 0.38 28.68 -10.03
N ALA A 204 -0.95 28.65 -10.18
CA ALA A 204 -1.85 28.22 -9.12
C ALA A 204 -1.60 26.76 -8.72
N LEU A 205 -1.38 25.86 -9.70
CA LEU A 205 -0.98 24.48 -9.46
C LEU A 205 0.38 24.37 -8.75
N LYS A 206 1.37 25.18 -9.15
CA LYS A 206 2.66 25.25 -8.45
C LYS A 206 2.49 25.72 -7.01
N ARG A 207 1.78 26.83 -6.77
CA ARG A 207 1.48 27.34 -5.43
C ARG A 207 0.71 26.32 -4.59
N GLN A 208 -0.22 25.59 -5.18
CA GLN A 208 -0.96 24.53 -4.49
C GLN A 208 -0.03 23.38 -4.10
N SER A 209 0.90 22.98 -4.98
CA SER A 209 1.88 21.93 -4.68
C SER A 209 2.89 22.36 -3.60
N GLU A 210 3.34 23.61 -3.62
CA GLU A 210 4.23 24.20 -2.61
C GLU A 210 3.52 24.34 -1.26
N ALA A 211 2.27 24.79 -1.26
CA ALA A 211 1.44 24.85 -0.07
C ALA A 211 1.19 23.45 0.52
N GLN A 212 0.89 22.45 -0.32
CA GLN A 212 0.77 21.05 0.12
C GLN A 212 2.10 20.55 0.70
N ALA A 213 3.24 20.85 0.08
CA ALA A 213 4.55 20.45 0.61
C ALA A 213 4.84 21.09 1.98
N THR A 214 4.42 22.34 2.18
CA THR A 214 4.59 23.05 3.45
C THR A 214 3.69 22.47 4.54
N GLU A 215 2.42 22.18 4.22
CA GLU A 215 1.49 21.49 5.14
C GLU A 215 1.99 20.08 5.49
N TYR A 216 2.53 19.34 4.52
CA TYR A 216 3.19 18.05 4.78
C TYR A 216 4.37 18.18 5.75
N ALA A 217 5.23 19.19 5.58
CA ALA A 217 6.35 19.43 6.48
C ALA A 217 5.87 19.77 7.90
N ARG A 218 4.85 20.63 8.03
CA ARG A 218 4.23 20.98 9.31
C ARG A 218 3.61 19.77 10.01
N LEU A 219 2.82 18.96 9.29
CA LEU A 219 2.22 17.73 9.83
C LEU A 219 3.26 16.71 10.27
N MET A 220 4.42 16.68 9.60
CA MET A 220 5.53 15.82 9.99
C MET A 220 6.17 16.29 11.31
N GLU A 221 6.36 17.59 11.47
CA GLU A 221 6.86 18.18 12.71
C GLU A 221 5.87 17.99 13.87
N GLU A 222 4.57 18.14 13.62
CA GLU A 222 3.53 17.89 14.60
C GLU A 222 3.49 16.43 15.02
N ASN A 223 3.57 15.48 14.08
CA ASN A 223 3.70 14.04 14.38
C ASN A 223 4.94 13.74 15.23
N LYS A 224 6.09 14.33 14.90
CA LYS A 224 7.32 14.17 15.69
C LYS A 224 7.14 14.73 17.11
N SER A 225 6.50 15.89 17.24
CA SER A 225 6.21 16.49 18.55
C SER A 225 5.26 15.63 19.38
N LEU A 226 4.26 15.00 18.74
CA LEU A 226 3.31 14.10 19.39
C LEU A 226 3.98 12.81 19.82
N GLN A 227 4.84 12.23 18.99
CA GLN A 227 5.65 11.06 19.36
C GLN A 227 6.55 11.34 20.56
N ASN A 228 7.21 12.50 20.59
CA ASN A 228 8.02 12.91 21.74
C ASN A 228 7.17 13.08 23.00
N LYS A 229 6.01 13.74 22.91
CA LYS A 229 5.07 13.86 24.04
C LYS A 229 4.58 12.51 24.53
N LEU A 230 4.36 11.55 23.63
CA LEU A 230 3.95 10.18 23.97
C LEU A 230 5.08 9.44 24.70
N ALA A 231 6.31 9.56 24.22
CA ALA A 231 7.50 9.00 24.86
C ALA A 231 7.76 9.63 26.25
N ASP A 232 7.63 10.95 26.38
CA ASP A 232 7.75 11.65 27.67
C ASP A 232 6.63 11.21 28.64
N PHE A 233 5.41 11.04 28.15
CA PHE A 233 4.29 10.55 28.96
C PHE A 233 4.51 9.11 29.42
N GLU A 234 5.03 8.24 28.55
CA GLU A 234 5.43 6.88 28.91
C GLU A 234 6.53 6.85 29.98
N LEU A 235 7.53 7.74 29.88
CA LEU A 235 8.58 7.90 30.90
C LEU A 235 8.01 8.36 32.24
N VAL A 236 7.16 9.39 32.26
CA VAL A 236 6.56 9.94 33.49
C VAL A 236 5.60 8.95 34.14
N MET A 237 4.79 8.24 33.36
CA MET A 237 3.89 7.20 33.87
C MET A 237 4.65 5.95 34.33
N GLY A 238 5.73 5.59 33.63
CA GLY A 238 6.63 4.51 34.04
C GLY A 238 7.37 4.79 35.35
N ASP A 239 7.79 6.04 35.57
CA ASP A 239 8.44 6.46 36.81
C ASP A 239 7.45 6.61 37.98
N SER A 240 6.22 7.05 37.69
CA SER A 240 5.15 7.15 38.69
C SER A 240 4.70 5.76 39.19
N ALA A 241 4.70 4.75 38.31
CA ALA A 241 4.46 3.35 38.68
C ALA A 241 5.60 2.73 39.51
N LYS A 242 6.83 3.25 39.42
CA LYS A 242 7.97 2.83 40.24
C LYS A 242 8.03 3.48 41.62
N LYS A 243 7.49 4.70 41.78
CA LYS A 243 7.45 5.42 43.07
C LYS A 243 6.29 4.99 43.99
N GLN A 244 5.30 4.26 43.48
CA GLN A 244 4.18 3.72 44.27
C GLN A 244 4.39 2.27 44.77
N LYS A 245 5.58 1.69 44.55
CA LYS A 245 6.04 0.45 45.21
C LYS A 245 7.18 0.77 46.16
#